data_AF-A0A7S2PS54-F1
#
_entry.id   AF-A0A7S2PS54-F1
#
_cell.length_a   1.000
_cell.length_b   1.000
_cell.length_c   1.000
_cell.angle_alpha   90.00
_cell.angle_beta   90.00
_cell.angle_gamma   90.00
#
_symmetry.space_group_name_H-M   'P 1'
#
loop_
_entity.id
_entity.type
_entity.pdbx_description
1 polymer ?
#
loop_
_entity_poly.entity_id
_entity_poly.type
_entity_poly.pdbx_seq_one_letter_code
_entity_poly.pdbx_strand_id
1 'polypeptide(L)'
;GRGYKKIDCSMSIEQQAEDVFEYDPVAICRSADAKWKANDLEGAVLVYQSALLNWGDDAMTKTDLSADAKEDLKSGIASLYVGYANLYRKAKQYKSCEEAHIAATNDPVVGSMGRIWLDYARFCEERGRYKAAQGVYLRALAGDAENDIEGGAVTDLDEQELLWEEFHRMMCMLEDEEGDDIDNNELTLEQLKEAVKTEHLGKIQRNKRKATESPDGNPSKKPMPSSPTSMEDNTPLALQKPIAAKSTLSGAQLELLLSSLNTSIESNSKSMLAEINSFPPELSAAWIARDGSSSPCPVIPFFQAKPPSMGATASGKDIVGVPVALEIVKLLLKNVGSNTDSEGFDIGSVVLDLCKSCWAMTAVKELERTKRMDNLATKMREGLASLDSENARNAFIANCEHQHNEYLDFYAWESRKLLAAQQQLFTRANIPCFGGISVDDMDISMQRNVCSVLHSAFILRDKVGRKAHVALLRSNEKKLAKELTEIPAQSQASMQQQNQLMQGNQQYFPQSQQQQLPYNNTMVFPIQSGAYPQNLQQQQQQQQQFLGQYGTQPQTGFMPIQQQQQHHIYQHQQYY
;
A
#
# COMPACT_ATOMS: atom_id res chain seq x y z
N GLY A 1 -22.08 24.07 80.32
CA GLY A 1 -21.36 24.64 79.15
C GLY A 1 -20.26 23.68 78.72
N ARG A 2 -19.88 23.69 77.44
CA ARG A 2 -19.04 22.68 76.74
C ARG A 2 -19.78 21.33 76.56
N GLY A 3 -20.45 21.20 75.41
CA GLY A 3 -20.95 19.92 74.93
C GLY A 3 -19.90 19.24 74.05
N TYR A 4 -19.74 17.93 74.19
CA TYR A 4 -18.90 17.12 73.31
C TYR A 4 -19.69 16.76 72.04
N LYS A 5 -19.25 17.25 70.88
CA LYS A 5 -19.59 16.62 69.60
C LYS A 5 -18.46 15.65 69.25
N LYS A 6 -18.75 14.37 69.32
CA LYS A 6 -17.93 13.31 68.72
C LYS A 6 -18.07 13.46 67.20
N ILE A 7 -16.97 13.79 66.52
CA ILE A 7 -16.90 13.76 65.06
C ILE A 7 -16.31 12.41 64.72
N ASP A 8 -17.12 11.50 64.18
CA ASP A 8 -16.63 10.22 63.68
C ASP A 8 -15.83 10.48 62.38
N CYS A 9 -14.51 10.44 62.50
CA CYS A 9 -13.58 10.57 61.38
C CYS A 9 -13.38 9.19 60.73
N SER A 10 -14.44 8.67 60.12
CA SER A 10 -14.45 7.40 59.40
C SER A 10 -15.43 7.44 58.23
N MET A 11 -15.21 8.36 57.29
CA MET A 11 -15.80 8.33 55.96
C MET A 11 -14.73 8.62 54.90
N SER A 12 -14.44 7.60 54.09
CA SER A 12 -13.97 7.66 52.71
C SER A 12 -12.82 8.62 52.37
N ILE A 13 -11.57 8.15 52.53
CA ILE A 13 -10.39 8.66 51.79
C ILE A 13 -9.99 7.64 50.68
N GLU A 14 -10.93 6.80 50.23
CA GLU A 14 -10.70 5.74 49.21
C GLU A 14 -11.65 5.82 48.01
N GLN A 15 -12.38 6.93 47.84
CA GLN A 15 -13.28 7.15 46.68
C GLN A 15 -13.11 8.53 46.03
N GLN A 16 -11.89 9.07 46.08
CA GLN A 16 -11.36 10.02 45.10
C GLN A 16 -10.05 9.44 44.52
N ALA A 17 -10.10 8.17 44.13
CA ALA A 17 -9.13 7.63 43.19
C ALA A 17 -9.34 8.41 41.88
N GLU A 18 -8.30 9.16 41.53
CA GLU A 18 -8.23 10.05 40.38
C GLU A 18 -8.69 9.34 39.10
N ASP A 19 -9.39 10.07 38.21
CA ASP A 19 -9.38 9.74 36.78
C ASP A 19 -7.93 9.91 36.32
N VAL A 20 -7.15 8.84 36.47
CA VAL A 20 -5.77 8.78 35.98
C VAL A 20 -5.86 8.84 34.47
N PHE A 21 -5.53 10.02 33.91
CA PHE A 21 -5.51 10.25 32.47
C PHE A 21 -4.75 9.11 31.77
N GLU A 22 -5.46 8.36 30.93
CA GLU A 22 -4.99 7.14 30.25
C GLU A 22 -3.77 7.39 29.34
N TYR A 23 -3.47 8.67 29.05
CA TYR A 23 -2.53 9.14 28.04
C TYR A 23 -1.42 10.05 28.62
N ASP A 24 -0.52 9.52 29.48
CA ASP A 24 0.69 10.26 29.93
C ASP A 24 1.88 10.03 28.96
N PRO A 25 2.23 10.99 28.06
CA PRO A 25 3.36 10.82 27.15
C PRO A 25 4.70 10.78 27.90
N VAL A 26 4.79 11.37 29.09
CA VAL A 26 6.00 11.38 29.91
C VAL A 26 6.24 9.98 30.50
N ALA A 27 5.21 9.20 30.82
CA ALA A 27 5.35 7.79 31.21
C ALA A 27 5.90 6.93 30.06
N ILE A 28 5.36 7.08 28.85
CA ILE A 28 5.84 6.35 27.65
C ILE A 28 7.30 6.72 27.34
N CYS A 29 7.64 8.01 27.32
CA CYS A 29 9.01 8.48 27.11
C CYS A 29 9.97 7.95 28.19
N ARG A 30 9.57 7.93 29.47
CA ARG A 30 10.36 7.33 30.57
C ARG A 30 10.58 5.83 30.39
N SER A 31 9.56 5.10 29.93
CA SER A 31 9.64 3.66 29.64
C SER A 31 10.59 3.37 28.48
N ALA A 32 10.48 4.12 27.38
CA ALA A 32 11.37 3.99 26.23
C ALA A 32 12.83 4.38 26.55
N ASP A 33 13.05 5.47 27.31
CA ASP A 33 14.40 5.84 27.77
C ASP A 33 15.00 4.79 28.74
N ALA A 34 14.18 4.08 29.52
CA ALA A 34 14.63 2.97 30.36
C ALA A 34 15.08 1.76 29.52
N LYS A 35 14.33 1.42 28.46
CA LYS A 35 14.72 0.40 27.47
C LYS A 35 16.01 0.78 26.74
N TRP A 36 16.10 2.02 26.26
CA TRP A 36 17.32 2.53 25.62
C TRP A 36 18.54 2.47 26.54
N LYS A 37 18.42 2.83 27.83
CA LYS A 37 19.50 2.68 28.83
C LYS A 37 19.92 1.24 29.10
N ALA A 38 19.05 0.27 28.83
CA ALA A 38 19.37 -1.16 28.86
C ALA A 38 20.02 -1.67 27.55
N ASN A 39 20.35 -0.78 26.60
CA ASN A 39 20.75 -1.07 25.22
C ASN A 39 19.68 -1.83 24.39
N ASP A 40 18.43 -1.80 24.82
CA ASP A 40 17.27 -2.39 24.12
C ASP A 40 16.61 -1.32 23.23
N LEU A 41 17.26 -1.00 22.10
CA LEU A 41 16.72 -0.01 21.13
C LEU A 41 15.41 -0.49 20.50
N GLU A 42 15.30 -1.78 20.18
CA GLU A 42 14.11 -2.36 19.55
C GLU A 42 12.91 -2.31 20.52
N GLY A 43 13.11 -2.65 21.79
CA GLY A 43 12.10 -2.48 22.84
C GLY A 43 11.74 -1.01 23.09
N ALA A 44 12.70 -0.08 23.00
CA ALA A 44 12.41 1.37 23.10
C ALA A 44 11.57 1.88 21.92
N VAL A 45 11.87 1.42 20.70
CA VAL A 45 11.11 1.69 19.48
C VAL A 45 9.69 1.10 19.59
N LEU A 46 9.56 -0.15 20.03
CA LEU A 46 8.28 -0.84 20.17
C LEU A 46 7.35 -0.13 21.17
N VAL A 47 7.89 0.39 22.29
CA VAL A 47 7.12 1.17 23.28
C VAL A 47 6.49 2.42 22.64
N TYR A 48 7.23 3.16 21.81
CA TYR A 48 6.68 4.31 21.08
C TYR A 48 5.66 3.87 20.02
N GLN A 49 5.97 2.85 19.21
CA GLN A 49 5.07 2.38 18.15
C GLN A 49 3.74 1.86 18.69
N SER A 50 3.76 1.08 19.79
CA SER A 50 2.53 0.58 20.41
C SER A 50 1.67 1.70 21.00
N ALA A 51 2.30 2.72 21.60
CA ALA A 51 1.57 3.87 22.14
C ALA A 51 0.98 4.72 21.01
N LEU A 52 1.75 5.00 19.95
CA LEU A 52 1.28 5.77 18.79
C LEU A 52 0.11 5.09 18.06
N LEU A 53 0.16 3.77 17.87
CA LEU A 53 -0.95 3.01 17.27
C LEU A 53 -2.22 3.10 18.15
N ASN A 54 -2.12 2.73 19.43
CA ASN A 54 -3.27 2.73 20.33
C ASN A 54 -3.89 4.14 20.48
N TRP A 55 -3.06 5.17 20.66
CA TRP A 55 -3.54 6.53 20.88
C TRP A 55 -4.04 7.18 19.58
N GLY A 56 -3.46 6.85 18.43
CA GLY A 56 -3.94 7.27 17.12
C GLY A 56 -5.32 6.69 16.80
N ASP A 57 -5.51 5.39 17.05
CA ASP A 57 -6.81 4.73 16.92
C ASP A 57 -7.84 5.36 17.88
N ASP A 58 -7.48 5.60 19.13
CA ASP A 58 -8.35 6.25 20.12
C ASP A 58 -8.74 7.68 19.72
N ALA A 59 -7.79 8.50 19.25
CA ALA A 59 -8.05 9.86 18.78
C ALA A 59 -8.99 9.92 17.57
N MET A 60 -8.97 8.88 16.73
CA MET A 60 -9.81 8.75 15.54
C MET A 60 -11.18 8.09 15.82
N THR A 61 -11.27 7.20 16.81
CA THR A 61 -12.46 6.34 17.01
C THR A 61 -13.25 6.62 18.28
N LYS A 62 -12.64 7.10 19.38
CA LYS A 62 -13.37 7.43 20.63
C LYS A 62 -14.16 8.73 20.43
N THR A 63 -15.43 8.60 20.05
CA THR A 63 -16.36 9.73 19.91
C THR A 63 -16.59 10.47 21.22
N ASP A 64 -16.52 9.74 22.34
CA ASP A 64 -17.08 10.14 23.64
C ASP A 64 -16.12 11.01 24.47
N LEU A 65 -14.89 11.22 24.00
CA LEU A 65 -13.94 12.16 24.60
C LEU A 65 -14.42 13.62 24.41
N SER A 66 -14.26 14.45 25.45
CA SER A 66 -14.50 15.90 25.38
C SER A 66 -13.57 16.58 24.37
N ALA A 67 -13.88 17.81 23.98
CA ALA A 67 -13.01 18.59 23.09
C ALA A 67 -11.60 18.75 23.70
N ASP A 68 -11.54 19.17 24.97
CA ASP A 68 -10.29 19.36 25.72
C ASP A 68 -9.49 18.05 25.81
N ALA A 69 -10.14 16.90 26.11
CA ALA A 69 -9.46 15.61 26.15
C ALA A 69 -8.94 15.14 24.78
N LYS A 70 -9.58 15.54 23.68
CA LYS A 70 -9.07 15.29 22.32
C LYS A 70 -7.89 16.21 21.99
N GLU A 71 -7.89 17.44 22.47
CA GLU A 71 -6.78 18.39 22.37
C GLU A 71 -5.55 17.86 23.14
N ASP A 72 -5.75 17.41 24.38
CA ASP A 72 -4.73 16.79 25.23
C ASP A 72 -4.19 15.48 24.60
N LEU A 73 -5.06 14.63 24.05
CA LEU A 73 -4.65 13.38 23.38
C LEU A 73 -3.82 13.64 22.12
N LYS A 74 -4.26 14.55 21.23
CA LYS A 74 -3.44 15.05 20.12
C LYS A 74 -2.10 15.56 20.65
N SER A 75 -2.14 16.28 21.76
CA SER A 75 -0.94 16.86 22.35
C SER A 75 0.04 15.80 22.87
N GLY A 76 -0.49 14.71 23.44
CA GLY A 76 0.24 13.52 23.82
C GLY A 76 0.87 12.83 22.62
N ILE A 77 0.10 12.54 21.57
CA ILE A 77 0.57 11.86 20.34
C ILE A 77 1.72 12.64 19.67
N ALA A 78 1.60 13.96 19.54
CA ALA A 78 2.66 14.80 18.99
C ALA A 78 3.93 14.75 19.86
N SER A 79 3.78 14.73 21.19
CA SER A 79 4.89 14.57 22.12
C SER A 79 5.56 13.20 22.01
N LEU A 80 4.78 12.13 21.74
CA LEU A 80 5.32 10.80 21.44
C LEU A 80 6.11 10.76 20.14
N TYR A 81 5.62 11.39 19.06
CA TYR A 81 6.37 11.47 17.79
C TYR A 81 7.70 12.21 17.94
N VAL A 82 7.72 13.34 18.67
CA VAL A 82 8.95 14.08 19.00
C VAL A 82 9.89 13.22 19.87
N GLY A 83 9.37 12.51 20.87
CA GLY A 83 10.16 11.58 21.69
C GLY A 83 10.78 10.43 20.87
N TYR A 84 10.00 9.88 19.93
CA TYR A 84 10.39 8.79 19.04
C TYR A 84 11.45 9.20 18.01
N ALA A 85 11.30 10.39 17.39
CA ALA A 85 12.35 10.96 16.54
C ALA A 85 13.63 11.22 17.35
N ASN A 86 13.51 11.78 18.56
CA ASN A 86 14.64 12.02 19.45
C ASN A 86 15.35 10.73 19.92
N LEU A 87 14.66 9.59 20.03
CA LEU A 87 15.28 8.28 20.26
C LEU A 87 16.23 7.92 19.11
N TYR A 88 15.78 8.04 17.85
CA TYR A 88 16.65 7.82 16.69
C TYR A 88 17.77 8.85 16.56
N ARG A 89 17.52 10.12 16.94
CA ARG A 89 18.54 11.19 17.00
C ARG A 89 19.64 10.83 18.01
N LYS A 90 19.27 10.41 19.24
CA LYS A 90 20.19 9.86 20.27
C LYS A 90 20.98 8.65 19.75
N ALA A 91 20.32 7.73 19.04
CA ALA A 91 20.93 6.53 18.45
C ALA A 91 21.76 6.80 17.17
N LYS A 92 21.83 8.06 16.70
CA LYS A 92 22.47 8.48 15.44
C LYS A 92 21.91 7.80 14.17
N GLN A 93 20.69 7.26 14.24
CA GLN A 93 19.98 6.66 13.11
C GLN A 93 19.21 7.74 12.33
N TYR A 94 19.95 8.65 11.71
CA TYR A 94 19.39 9.87 11.10
C TYR A 94 18.32 9.61 10.03
N LYS A 95 18.41 8.51 9.28
CA LYS A 95 17.38 8.12 8.29
C LYS A 95 16.05 7.78 8.98
N SER A 96 16.09 6.98 10.04
CA SER A 96 14.89 6.59 10.81
C SER A 96 14.32 7.76 11.62
N CYS A 97 15.17 8.71 12.05
CA CYS A 97 14.72 10.00 12.60
C CYS A 97 13.93 10.82 11.57
N GLU A 98 14.42 10.91 10.33
CA GLU A 98 13.73 11.58 9.21
C GLU A 98 12.43 10.87 8.84
N GLU A 99 12.43 9.54 8.78
CA GLU A 99 11.23 8.73 8.54
C GLU A 99 10.17 8.93 9.66
N ALA A 100 10.59 9.05 10.93
CA ALA A 100 9.69 9.35 12.06
C ALA A 100 9.07 10.75 11.96
N HIS A 101 9.83 11.78 11.59
CA HIS A 101 9.30 13.12 11.34
C HIS A 101 8.36 13.16 10.12
N ILE A 102 8.71 12.45 9.04
CA ILE A 102 7.85 12.33 7.86
C ILE A 102 6.54 11.62 8.23
N ALA A 103 6.57 10.56 9.04
CA ALA A 103 5.35 9.93 9.54
C ALA A 103 4.49 10.91 10.34
N ALA A 104 5.09 11.62 11.31
CA ALA A 104 4.41 12.61 12.16
C ALA A 104 3.75 13.76 11.36
N THR A 105 4.42 14.28 10.33
CA THR A 105 3.88 15.35 9.47
C THR A 105 2.81 14.88 8.47
N ASN A 106 2.68 13.58 8.24
CA ASN A 106 1.61 12.99 7.41
C ASN A 106 0.48 12.38 8.26
N ASP A 107 0.58 12.43 9.59
CA ASP A 107 -0.41 11.90 10.51
C ASP A 107 -1.70 12.77 10.49
N PRO A 108 -2.91 12.18 10.36
CA PRO A 108 -4.14 12.95 10.25
C PRO A 108 -4.60 13.59 11.57
N VAL A 109 -4.07 13.15 12.71
CA VAL A 109 -4.42 13.62 14.06
C VAL A 109 -3.52 14.78 14.48
N VAL A 110 -2.21 14.69 14.19
CA VAL A 110 -1.20 15.65 14.66
C VAL A 110 -0.39 16.36 13.58
N GLY A 111 -0.54 16.00 12.29
CA GLY A 111 0.20 16.60 11.19
C GLY A 111 -0.01 18.11 11.01
N SER A 112 -1.05 18.69 11.63
CA SER A 112 -1.29 20.13 11.67
C SER A 112 -0.68 20.86 12.88
N MET A 113 0.03 20.17 13.78
CA MET A 113 0.69 20.80 14.95
C MET A 113 2.07 21.34 14.57
N GLY A 114 2.24 22.66 14.65
CA GLY A 114 3.45 23.37 14.24
C GLY A 114 4.71 22.96 14.98
N ARG A 115 4.62 22.54 16.26
CA ARG A 115 5.81 22.02 16.98
C ARG A 115 6.46 20.78 16.35
N ILE A 116 5.71 19.93 15.63
CA ILE A 116 6.26 18.77 14.91
C ILE A 116 7.10 19.24 13.73
N TRP A 117 6.58 20.21 12.98
CA TRP A 117 7.28 20.87 11.88
C TRP A 117 8.53 21.59 12.37
N LEU A 118 8.46 22.25 13.53
CA LEU A 118 9.58 22.96 14.13
C LEU A 118 10.73 22.01 14.54
N ASP A 119 10.44 20.90 15.22
CA ASP A 119 11.48 19.92 15.58
C ASP A 119 12.08 19.24 14.33
N TYR A 120 11.28 19.03 13.28
CA TYR A 120 11.79 18.49 12.02
C TYR A 120 12.67 19.48 11.25
N ALA A 121 12.31 20.77 11.24
CA ALA A 121 13.12 21.82 10.64
C ALA A 121 14.46 21.97 11.39
N ARG A 122 14.42 22.05 12.73
CA ARG A 122 15.62 22.07 13.59
C ARG A 122 16.51 20.84 13.40
N PHE A 123 15.92 19.64 13.26
CA PHE A 123 16.68 18.44 12.89
C PHE A 123 17.40 18.57 11.54
N CYS A 124 16.85 19.31 10.58
CA CYS A 124 17.51 19.58 9.31
C CYS A 124 18.60 20.66 9.43
N GLU A 125 18.39 21.71 10.25
CA GLU A 125 19.39 22.72 10.61
C GLU A 125 20.61 22.08 11.32
N GLU A 126 20.39 21.25 12.35
CA GLU A 126 21.42 20.47 13.07
C GLU A 126 22.29 19.59 12.16
N ARG A 127 21.77 19.26 10.96
CA ARG A 127 22.44 18.42 9.95
C ARG A 127 23.10 19.25 8.83
N GLY A 128 23.11 20.58 8.93
CA GLY A 128 23.59 21.49 7.88
C GLY A 128 22.73 21.45 6.60
N ARG A 129 21.49 20.95 6.68
CA ARG A 129 20.58 20.80 5.54
C ARG A 129 19.58 21.95 5.48
N TYR A 130 20.06 23.19 5.51
CA TYR A 130 19.24 24.40 5.55
C TYR A 130 18.21 24.48 4.42
N LYS A 131 18.57 24.05 3.20
CA LYS A 131 17.61 23.95 2.07
C LYS A 131 16.47 22.95 2.32
N ALA A 132 16.73 21.88 3.09
CA ALA A 132 15.68 20.95 3.51
C ALA A 132 14.82 21.56 4.63
N ALA A 133 15.45 22.22 5.61
CA ALA A 133 14.73 22.96 6.68
C ALA A 133 13.80 24.04 6.09
N GLN A 134 14.28 24.85 5.14
CA GLN A 134 13.47 25.78 4.35
C GLN A 134 12.28 25.08 3.69
N GLY A 135 12.48 23.91 3.08
CA GLY A 135 11.40 23.11 2.51
C GLY A 135 10.36 22.63 3.53
N VAL A 136 10.79 22.32 4.76
CA VAL A 136 9.90 21.96 5.89
C VAL A 136 9.09 23.18 6.34
N TYR A 137 9.72 24.34 6.59
CA TYR A 137 9.02 25.58 6.94
C TYR A 137 8.02 26.01 5.86
N LEU A 138 8.41 25.99 4.59
CA LEU A 138 7.53 26.35 3.48
C LEU A 138 6.32 25.42 3.38
N ARG A 139 6.48 24.11 3.57
CA ARG A 139 5.36 23.16 3.58
C ARG A 139 4.43 23.38 4.79
N ALA A 140 5.00 23.67 5.96
CA ALA A 140 4.23 23.97 7.18
C ALA A 140 3.38 25.24 7.04
N LEU A 141 3.95 26.31 6.46
CA LEU A 141 3.40 27.67 6.48
C LEU A 141 2.64 28.08 5.22
N ALA A 142 3.11 27.68 4.03
CA ALA A 142 2.51 28.05 2.75
C ALA A 142 1.73 26.92 2.07
N GLY A 143 2.04 25.67 2.41
CA GLY A 143 1.46 24.47 1.80
C GLY A 143 2.38 23.85 0.75
N ASP A 144 1.94 22.75 0.13
CA ASP A 144 2.74 22.02 -0.84
C ASP A 144 2.35 22.39 -2.29
N ALA A 145 3.19 23.23 -2.91
CA ALA A 145 3.03 23.70 -4.28
C ALA A 145 3.17 22.60 -5.36
N GLU A 146 3.62 21.38 -5.01
CA GLU A 146 3.59 20.22 -5.92
C GLU A 146 2.26 19.46 -5.87
N ASN A 147 1.46 19.67 -4.82
CA ASN A 147 0.19 18.96 -4.59
C ASN A 147 -1.05 19.87 -4.71
N ASP A 148 -0.89 21.12 -5.14
CA ASP A 148 -1.95 22.14 -5.29
C ASP A 148 -2.78 22.36 -3.99
N ILE A 149 -2.17 22.17 -2.82
CA ILE A 149 -2.79 22.43 -1.51
C ILE A 149 -2.56 23.90 -1.16
N GLU A 150 -3.58 24.73 -1.37
CA GLU A 150 -3.59 26.13 -0.92
C GLU A 150 -3.83 26.19 0.60
N GLY A 151 -2.83 26.65 1.35
CA GLY A 151 -2.85 26.76 2.81
C GLY A 151 -1.74 25.93 3.46
N GLY A 152 -1.09 26.50 4.49
CA GLY A 152 -0.10 25.79 5.30
C GLY A 152 -0.69 24.53 5.96
N ALA A 153 0.16 23.52 6.18
CA ALA A 153 -0.24 22.31 6.91
C ALA A 153 -0.62 22.62 8.37
N VAL A 154 -0.02 23.66 8.96
CA VAL A 154 -0.29 24.10 10.34
C VAL A 154 -1.51 25.01 10.35
N THR A 155 -2.51 24.69 11.16
CA THR A 155 -3.79 25.42 11.21
C THR A 155 -3.87 26.46 12.33
N ASP A 156 -3.08 26.27 13.39
CA ASP A 156 -3.05 27.18 14.54
C ASP A 156 -2.22 28.44 14.22
N LEU A 157 -2.71 29.61 14.63
CA LEU A 157 -2.09 30.90 14.30
C LEU A 157 -0.87 31.21 15.17
N ASP A 158 -0.89 30.81 16.44
CA ASP A 158 0.20 31.05 17.39
C ASP A 158 1.39 30.12 17.04
N GLU A 159 1.11 28.87 16.68
CA GLU A 159 2.12 27.95 16.15
C GLU A 159 2.65 28.37 14.77
N GLN A 160 1.82 28.96 13.89
CA GLN A 160 2.29 29.57 12.64
C GLN A 160 3.23 30.75 12.90
N GLU A 161 2.92 31.62 13.85
CA GLU A 161 3.77 32.77 14.20
C GLU A 161 5.13 32.32 14.71
N LEU A 162 5.18 31.36 15.64
CA LEU A 162 6.41 30.75 16.13
C LEU A 162 7.26 30.12 15.00
N LEU A 163 6.60 29.44 14.05
CA LEU A 163 7.28 28.88 12.87
C LEU A 163 7.83 29.97 11.93
N TRP A 164 7.15 31.10 11.79
CA TRP A 164 7.65 32.24 11.03
C TRP A 164 8.86 32.90 11.70
N GLU A 165 8.85 33.06 13.01
CA GLU A 165 9.98 33.60 13.79
C GLU A 165 11.23 32.69 13.71
N GLU A 166 11.05 31.38 13.87
CA GLU A 166 12.15 30.41 13.76
C GLU A 166 12.70 30.30 12.33
N PHE A 167 11.82 30.35 11.32
CA PHE A 167 12.24 30.38 9.93
C PHE A 167 13.01 31.66 9.60
N HIS A 168 12.57 32.80 10.12
CA HIS A 168 13.26 34.09 9.99
C HIS A 168 14.65 34.05 10.63
N ARG A 169 14.78 33.56 11.87
CA ARG A 169 16.09 33.35 12.52
C ARG A 169 17.01 32.49 11.66
N MET A 170 16.51 31.38 11.13
CA MET A 170 17.31 30.48 10.28
C MET A 170 17.81 31.20 9.00
N MET A 171 16.98 32.05 8.38
CA MET A 171 17.39 32.80 7.19
C MET A 171 18.47 33.84 7.50
N CYS A 172 18.34 34.63 8.58
CA CYS A 172 19.36 35.61 8.96
C CYS A 172 20.70 34.95 9.33
N MET A 173 20.67 33.79 10.01
CA MET A 173 21.91 33.05 10.32
C MET A 173 22.69 32.58 9.08
N LEU A 174 22.03 32.41 7.93
CA LEU A 174 22.69 32.03 6.67
C LEU A 174 23.34 33.22 5.98
N GLU A 175 22.75 34.41 6.11
CA GLU A 175 23.31 35.65 5.58
C GLU A 175 24.63 36.01 6.31
N ASP A 176 24.70 35.76 7.62
CA ASP A 176 25.92 35.96 8.43
C ASP A 176 27.09 34.99 8.08
N GLU A 177 26.81 33.76 7.60
CA GLU A 177 27.85 32.76 7.30
C GLU A 177 28.47 32.89 5.89
N GLU A 178 27.76 33.46 4.90
CA GLU A 178 28.28 33.58 3.52
C GLU A 178 29.29 34.73 3.33
N GLY A 179 29.40 35.67 4.27
CA GLY A 179 30.59 36.50 4.47
C GLY A 179 30.94 37.53 3.38
N ASP A 180 30.03 37.82 2.45
CA ASP A 180 30.18 38.95 1.51
C ASP A 180 29.76 40.26 2.21
N ASP A 181 30.62 41.29 2.13
CA ASP A 181 30.43 42.65 2.70
C ASP A 181 29.27 43.43 2.00
N ILE A 182 28.04 42.93 2.07
CA ILE A 182 26.84 43.59 1.54
C ILE A 182 26.14 44.31 2.70
N ASP A 183 26.31 45.64 2.75
CA ASP A 183 25.68 46.53 3.72
C ASP A 183 24.17 46.26 3.89
N ASN A 184 23.80 45.81 5.09
CA ASN A 184 22.49 45.92 5.73
C ASN A 184 21.27 45.98 4.79
N ASN A 185 20.71 44.81 4.51
CA ASN A 185 19.27 44.70 4.29
C ASN A 185 18.74 43.59 5.17
N GLU A 186 18.63 43.86 6.48
CA GLU A 186 17.99 42.99 7.48
C GLU A 186 16.64 42.51 6.91
N LEU A 187 16.60 41.26 6.44
CA LEU A 187 15.39 40.67 5.86
C LEU A 187 14.31 40.68 6.94
N THR A 188 13.30 41.56 6.87
CA THR A 188 12.31 41.63 7.95
C THR A 188 11.35 40.43 7.88
N LEU A 189 10.71 40.12 9.01
CA LEU A 189 9.72 39.04 9.08
C LEU A 189 8.58 39.23 8.06
N GLU A 190 8.17 40.48 7.82
CA GLU A 190 7.17 40.87 6.83
C GLU A 190 7.70 40.67 5.40
N GLN A 191 8.94 41.06 5.13
CA GLN A 191 9.59 40.86 3.82
C GLN A 191 9.72 39.36 3.50
N LEU A 192 10.08 38.52 4.47
CA LEU A 192 10.10 37.07 4.32
C LEU A 192 8.68 36.51 4.06
N LYS A 193 7.68 36.94 4.85
CA LYS A 193 6.26 36.57 4.65
C LYS A 193 5.76 36.99 3.26
N GLU A 194 6.16 38.14 2.73
CA GLU A 194 5.80 38.62 1.39
C GLU A 194 6.56 37.89 0.26
N ALA A 195 7.86 37.64 0.44
CA ALA A 195 8.69 36.87 -0.50
C ALA A 195 8.17 35.44 -0.67
N VAL A 196 7.81 34.77 0.43
CA VAL A 196 7.21 33.44 0.38
C VAL A 196 5.85 33.46 -0.32
N LYS A 197 4.97 34.42 0.00
CA LYS A 197 3.68 34.55 -0.67
C LYS A 197 3.84 34.78 -2.17
N THR A 198 4.74 35.68 -2.59
CA THR A 198 4.98 35.98 -4.01
C THR A 198 5.63 34.83 -4.77
N GLU A 199 6.60 34.13 -4.19
CA GLU A 199 7.22 32.95 -4.82
C GLU A 199 6.22 31.77 -4.92
N HIS A 200 5.45 31.51 -3.85
CA HIS A 200 4.48 30.41 -3.79
C HIS A 200 3.30 30.65 -4.77
N LEU A 201 2.72 31.86 -4.78
CA LEU A 201 1.72 32.25 -5.77
C LEU A 201 2.30 32.24 -7.20
N GLY A 202 3.56 32.61 -7.38
CA GLY A 202 4.26 32.54 -8.67
C GLY A 202 4.44 31.12 -9.19
N LYS A 203 4.72 30.15 -8.30
CA LYS A 203 4.80 28.71 -8.63
C LYS A 203 3.42 28.16 -9.00
N ILE A 204 2.38 28.40 -8.17
CA ILE A 204 1.00 27.98 -8.44
C ILE A 204 0.49 28.57 -9.77
N GLN A 205 0.68 29.87 -10.01
CA GLN A 205 0.23 30.50 -11.26
C GLN A 205 0.98 29.98 -12.50
N ARG A 206 2.27 29.63 -12.39
CA ARG A 206 3.01 29.00 -13.50
C ARG A 206 2.51 27.58 -13.81
N ASN A 207 2.19 26.79 -12.78
CA ASN A 207 1.57 25.48 -12.95
C ASN A 207 0.18 25.60 -13.60
N LYS A 208 -0.63 26.56 -13.13
CA LYS A 208 -1.99 26.84 -13.65
C LYS A 208 -2.00 27.34 -15.10
N ARG A 209 -1.04 28.19 -15.51
CA ARG A 209 -0.93 28.68 -16.90
C ARG A 209 -0.39 27.61 -17.87
N LYS A 210 0.53 26.74 -17.43
CA LYS A 210 0.99 25.59 -18.23
C LYS A 210 -0.11 24.58 -18.56
N ALA A 211 -1.24 24.58 -17.83
CA ALA A 211 -2.39 23.73 -18.11
C ALA A 211 -3.36 24.31 -19.17
N THR A 212 -3.23 25.58 -19.56
CA THR A 212 -4.25 26.28 -20.38
C THR A 212 -3.79 26.78 -21.75
N GLU A 213 -2.49 26.73 -22.08
CA GLU A 213 -1.99 27.18 -23.39
C GLU A 213 -1.95 26.03 -24.41
N SER A 214 -2.96 25.99 -25.29
CA SER A 214 -3.00 25.15 -26.49
C SER A 214 -2.20 25.82 -27.63
N PRO A 215 -1.37 25.09 -28.40
CA PRO A 215 -0.50 25.69 -29.41
C PRO A 215 -1.23 25.84 -30.76
N ASP A 216 -1.87 26.99 -30.97
CA ASP A 216 -2.29 27.43 -32.31
C ASP A 216 -1.73 28.84 -32.57
N GLY A 217 -0.70 28.91 -33.42
CA GLY A 217 0.23 30.05 -33.43
C GLY A 217 1.20 30.05 -34.63
N ASN A 218 0.65 29.99 -35.83
CA ASN A 218 1.36 30.02 -37.11
C ASN A 218 1.97 31.41 -37.42
N PRO A 219 3.20 31.48 -37.99
CA PRO A 219 3.57 32.62 -38.83
C PRO A 219 4.10 32.24 -40.24
N SER A 220 3.40 32.78 -41.24
CA SER A 220 3.91 33.31 -42.52
C SER A 220 4.56 32.39 -43.58
N LYS A 221 3.87 32.33 -44.73
CA LYS A 221 4.35 31.83 -46.03
C LYS A 221 5.31 32.81 -46.73
N LYS A 222 6.17 32.30 -47.62
CA LYS A 222 6.61 32.98 -48.87
C LYS A 222 6.60 32.02 -50.07
N PRO A 223 6.51 32.49 -51.34
CA PRO A 223 6.11 31.65 -52.47
C PRO A 223 7.19 31.39 -53.55
N MET A 224 7.04 30.27 -54.29
CA MET A 224 7.25 30.00 -55.75
C MET A 224 8.33 30.75 -56.58
N PRO A 225 8.99 30.10 -57.60
CA PRO A 225 8.30 29.61 -58.81
C PRO A 225 8.82 28.32 -59.51
N SER A 226 8.13 27.96 -60.60
CA SER A 226 8.27 26.84 -61.55
C SER A 226 9.37 27.10 -62.64
N SER A 227 9.75 26.26 -63.63
CA SER A 227 9.06 25.26 -64.50
C SER A 227 10.11 24.25 -65.13
N PRO A 228 10.01 23.70 -66.37
CA PRO A 228 9.36 22.43 -66.76
C PRO A 228 10.25 21.47 -67.61
N THR A 229 9.63 20.57 -68.41
CA THR A 229 10.19 19.72 -69.53
C THR A 229 10.71 18.33 -69.09
N SER A 230 10.44 17.16 -69.67
CA SER A 230 9.38 16.50 -70.50
C SER A 230 10.06 15.47 -71.43
N MET A 231 9.36 14.37 -71.74
CA MET A 231 9.68 13.32 -72.74
C MET A 231 10.71 12.26 -72.28
N GLU A 232 10.63 10.96 -72.61
CA GLU A 232 9.77 10.27 -73.59
C GLU A 232 9.51 8.79 -73.22
N ASP A 233 8.49 8.26 -73.89
CA ASP A 233 7.87 6.93 -73.94
C ASP A 233 8.72 5.64 -73.90
N ASN A 234 8.12 4.55 -73.38
CA ASN A 234 7.51 3.50 -74.24
C ASN A 234 6.71 2.44 -73.46
N THR A 235 5.44 2.23 -73.85
CA THR A 235 4.59 1.07 -73.45
C THR A 235 3.93 0.51 -74.71
N PRO A 236 3.92 -0.81 -74.93
CA PRO A 236 2.64 -1.58 -74.88
C PRO A 236 2.85 -3.03 -74.36
N LEU A 237 1.89 -3.87 -73.92
CA LEU A 237 0.48 -3.83 -73.47
C LEU A 237 0.29 -5.16 -72.64
N ALA A 238 -0.79 -5.56 -71.96
CA ALA A 238 -2.14 -5.05 -71.69
C ALA A 238 -2.71 -5.71 -70.40
N LEU A 239 -3.72 -5.06 -69.78
CA LEU A 239 -4.88 -5.61 -69.00
C LEU A 239 -4.68 -6.76 -67.96
N GLN A 240 -5.19 -6.70 -66.73
CA GLN A 240 -6.30 -5.89 -66.15
C GLN A 240 -5.95 -5.28 -64.78
N LYS A 241 -6.51 -4.08 -64.52
CA LYS A 241 -6.57 -3.46 -63.18
C LYS A 241 -7.74 -4.05 -62.37
N PRO A 242 -7.61 -4.22 -61.04
CA PRO A 242 -8.70 -3.93 -60.13
C PRO A 242 -8.73 -2.42 -59.83
N ILE A 243 -9.94 -1.87 -59.79
CA ILE A 243 -10.21 -0.45 -59.55
C ILE A 243 -9.96 -0.12 -58.07
N ALA A 244 -9.46 1.08 -57.80
CA ALA A 244 -9.42 1.66 -56.46
C ALA A 244 -10.86 1.93 -55.97
N ALA A 245 -11.50 0.91 -55.41
CA ALA A 245 -12.75 1.07 -54.69
C ALA A 245 -12.44 1.60 -53.29
N LYS A 246 -12.82 2.85 -53.01
CA LYS A 246 -13.20 3.23 -51.65
C LYS A 246 -14.44 2.42 -51.30
N SER A 247 -14.27 1.22 -50.75
CA SER A 247 -15.37 0.46 -50.16
C SER A 247 -15.74 1.17 -48.86
N THR A 248 -16.67 2.12 -48.96
CA THR A 248 -17.48 2.52 -47.81
C THR A 248 -18.18 1.25 -47.33
N LEU A 249 -17.67 0.62 -46.26
CA LEU A 249 -18.44 -0.40 -45.56
C LEU A 249 -19.78 0.25 -45.21
N SER A 250 -20.88 -0.38 -45.60
CA SER A 250 -22.20 0.13 -45.24
C SER A 250 -22.33 0.11 -43.72
N GLY A 251 -23.13 1.02 -43.14
CA GLY A 251 -23.35 1.07 -41.69
C GLY A 251 -23.73 -0.31 -41.11
N ALA A 252 -24.54 -1.08 -41.85
CA ALA A 252 -24.93 -2.44 -41.51
C ALA A 252 -23.75 -3.44 -41.44
N GLN A 253 -22.72 -3.33 -42.28
CA GLN A 253 -21.52 -4.20 -42.17
C GLN A 253 -20.66 -3.82 -40.96
N LEU A 254 -20.60 -2.53 -40.63
CA LEU A 254 -19.88 -2.05 -39.43
C LEU A 254 -20.63 -2.43 -38.14
N GLU A 255 -21.97 -2.30 -38.12
CA GLU A 255 -22.84 -2.81 -37.06
C GLU A 255 -22.69 -4.32 -36.86
N LEU A 256 -22.63 -5.10 -37.93
CA LEU A 256 -22.52 -6.57 -37.84
C LEU A 256 -21.15 -7.00 -37.30
N LEU A 257 -20.08 -6.28 -37.65
CA LEU A 257 -18.75 -6.47 -37.07
C LEU A 257 -18.69 -6.04 -35.60
N LEU A 258 -19.28 -4.90 -35.23
CA LEU A 258 -19.38 -4.44 -33.84
C LEU A 258 -20.23 -5.38 -32.99
N SER A 259 -21.32 -5.93 -33.54
CA SER A 259 -22.17 -6.93 -32.88
C SER A 259 -21.43 -8.26 -32.66
N SER A 260 -20.64 -8.69 -33.64
CA SER A 260 -19.77 -9.88 -33.54
C SER A 260 -18.64 -9.69 -32.51
N LEU A 261 -18.04 -8.50 -32.48
CA LEU A 261 -17.06 -8.12 -31.45
C LEU A 261 -17.68 -8.07 -30.06
N ASN A 262 -18.84 -7.42 -29.89
CA ASN A 262 -19.53 -7.34 -28.60
C ASN A 262 -19.96 -8.73 -28.10
N THR A 263 -20.50 -9.59 -28.96
CA THR A 263 -20.85 -10.98 -28.57
C THR A 263 -19.62 -11.82 -28.24
N SER A 264 -18.49 -11.61 -28.92
CA SER A 264 -17.20 -12.23 -28.56
C SER A 264 -16.67 -11.72 -27.21
N ILE A 265 -16.73 -10.40 -26.96
CA ILE A 265 -16.35 -9.76 -25.69
C ILE A 265 -17.25 -10.27 -24.55
N GLU A 266 -18.57 -10.34 -24.76
CA GLU A 266 -19.51 -10.91 -23.79
C GLU A 266 -19.29 -12.40 -23.53
N SER A 267 -19.01 -13.20 -24.55
CA SER A 267 -18.74 -14.63 -24.40
C SER A 267 -17.46 -14.85 -23.60
N ASN A 268 -16.39 -14.12 -23.94
CA ASN A 268 -15.13 -14.15 -23.22
C ASN A 268 -15.27 -13.63 -21.79
N SER A 269 -16.01 -12.53 -21.55
CA SER A 269 -16.21 -12.00 -20.20
C SER A 269 -17.09 -12.91 -19.35
N LYS A 270 -18.14 -13.53 -19.90
CA LYS A 270 -18.95 -14.55 -19.21
C LYS A 270 -18.13 -15.79 -18.88
N SER A 271 -17.27 -16.25 -19.80
CA SER A 271 -16.34 -17.36 -19.55
C SER A 271 -15.36 -17.03 -18.42
N MET A 272 -14.73 -15.85 -18.47
CA MET A 272 -13.84 -15.39 -17.39
C MET A 272 -14.57 -15.21 -16.06
N LEU A 273 -15.78 -14.65 -16.04
CA LEU A 273 -16.56 -14.52 -14.81
C LEU A 273 -16.98 -15.88 -14.25
N ALA A 274 -17.31 -16.86 -15.09
CA ALA A 274 -17.58 -18.23 -14.63
C ALA A 274 -16.33 -18.86 -13.99
N GLU A 275 -15.17 -18.71 -14.63
CA GLU A 275 -13.86 -19.19 -14.16
C GLU A 275 -13.43 -18.51 -12.83
N ILE A 276 -13.72 -17.21 -12.68
CA ILE A 276 -13.50 -16.44 -11.44
C ILE A 276 -14.46 -16.85 -10.31
N ASN A 277 -15.71 -17.19 -10.64
CA ASN A 277 -16.71 -17.63 -9.66
C ASN A 277 -16.46 -19.06 -9.15
N SER A 278 -15.85 -19.93 -9.97
CA SER A 278 -15.43 -21.28 -9.56
C SER A 278 -13.98 -21.29 -9.06
N PHE A 279 -13.79 -21.02 -7.77
CA PHE A 279 -12.45 -21.10 -7.16
C PHE A 279 -11.95 -22.56 -7.15
N PRO A 280 -10.83 -22.91 -7.81
CA PRO A 280 -10.43 -24.31 -7.98
C PRO A 280 -10.15 -25.03 -6.66
N PRO A 281 -10.56 -26.30 -6.49
CA PRO A 281 -10.23 -27.10 -5.30
C PRO A 281 -8.73 -27.24 -5.07
N GLU A 282 -7.94 -27.37 -6.14
CA GLU A 282 -6.48 -27.49 -6.10
C GLU A 282 -5.84 -26.21 -5.57
N LEU A 283 -6.36 -25.05 -5.98
CA LEU A 283 -5.91 -23.75 -5.50
C LEU A 283 -6.30 -23.55 -4.03
N SER A 284 -7.52 -23.96 -3.65
CA SER A 284 -7.97 -23.98 -2.25
C SER A 284 -7.03 -24.81 -1.37
N ALA A 285 -6.68 -26.01 -1.83
CA ALA A 285 -5.73 -26.89 -1.15
C ALA A 285 -4.33 -26.29 -1.05
N ALA A 286 -3.86 -25.58 -2.08
CA ALA A 286 -2.57 -24.89 -2.06
C ALA A 286 -2.53 -23.75 -1.02
N TRP A 287 -3.60 -22.94 -0.92
CA TRP A 287 -3.72 -21.92 0.12
C TRP A 287 -3.78 -22.52 1.53
N ILE A 288 -4.55 -23.60 1.73
CA ILE A 288 -4.65 -24.31 3.02
C ILE A 288 -3.30 -24.92 3.41
N ALA A 289 -2.60 -25.57 2.47
CA ALA A 289 -1.28 -26.15 2.72
C ALA A 289 -0.22 -25.09 3.11
N ARG A 290 -0.36 -23.87 2.57
CA ARG A 290 0.52 -22.74 2.85
C ARG A 290 0.26 -22.09 4.21
N ASP A 291 -1.01 -21.85 4.54
CA ASP A 291 -1.40 -21.20 5.80
C ASP A 291 -1.43 -22.19 7.00
N GLY A 292 -1.40 -23.50 6.71
CA GLY A 292 -1.41 -24.57 7.69
C GLY A 292 -2.77 -24.74 8.37
N SER A 293 -2.75 -24.91 9.70
CA SER A 293 -3.96 -25.01 10.53
C SER A 293 -4.52 -23.66 10.98
N SER A 294 -4.03 -22.56 10.41
CA SER A 294 -4.46 -21.19 10.76
C SER A 294 -5.76 -20.82 10.06
N SER A 295 -6.56 -19.92 10.65
CA SER A 295 -7.65 -19.27 9.91
C SER A 295 -7.11 -18.54 8.66
N PRO A 296 -7.85 -18.53 7.55
CA PRO A 296 -7.42 -17.88 6.33
C PRO A 296 -7.23 -16.38 6.54
N CYS A 297 -5.98 -15.91 6.48
CA CYS A 297 -5.68 -14.48 6.55
C CYS A 297 -5.97 -13.78 5.19
N PRO A 298 -6.53 -12.56 5.17
CA PRO A 298 -6.67 -11.78 3.95
C PRO A 298 -5.31 -11.48 3.30
N VAL A 299 -5.22 -11.66 1.98
CA VAL A 299 -3.98 -11.40 1.24
C VAL A 299 -3.86 -9.91 0.94
N ILE A 300 -2.67 -9.33 1.14
CA ILE A 300 -2.38 -7.94 0.78
C ILE A 300 -2.56 -7.78 -0.74
N PRO A 301 -3.46 -6.87 -1.20
CA PRO A 301 -3.81 -6.76 -2.62
C PRO A 301 -2.63 -6.30 -3.49
N PHE A 302 -2.74 -6.53 -4.80
CA PHE A 302 -1.76 -6.03 -5.78
C PHE A 302 -1.77 -4.51 -5.95
N PHE A 303 -2.91 -3.87 -5.69
CA PHE A 303 -3.08 -2.43 -5.80
C PHE A 303 -3.48 -1.83 -4.46
N GLN A 304 -2.75 -0.81 -4.03
CA GLN A 304 -3.09 0.02 -2.87
C GLN A 304 -4.01 1.19 -3.28
N ALA A 305 -4.65 1.83 -2.31
CA ALA A 305 -5.53 2.98 -2.55
C ALA A 305 -4.78 4.19 -3.15
N LYS A 306 -3.52 4.40 -2.75
CA LYS A 306 -2.60 5.40 -3.29
C LYS A 306 -1.50 4.69 -4.09
N PRO A 307 -1.14 5.15 -5.31
CA PRO A 307 0.05 4.63 -5.99
C PRO A 307 1.32 5.01 -5.21
N PRO A 308 2.42 4.24 -5.32
CA PRO A 308 3.70 4.72 -4.84
C PRO A 308 4.11 5.97 -5.63
N SER A 309 4.73 6.95 -4.95
CA SER A 309 5.43 8.01 -5.64
C SER A 309 6.63 7.41 -6.37
N MET A 310 6.52 7.25 -7.70
CA MET A 310 7.73 6.99 -8.48
C MET A 310 8.61 8.24 -8.41
N GLY A 311 9.84 8.08 -7.92
CA GLY A 311 10.84 9.14 -7.92
C GLY A 311 11.14 9.66 -9.33
N ALA A 312 11.98 10.69 -9.43
CA ALA A 312 12.20 11.51 -10.64
C ALA A 312 12.56 10.74 -11.94
N THR A 313 12.89 9.46 -11.90
CA THR A 313 13.12 8.64 -13.10
C THR A 313 11.85 8.02 -13.69
N ALA A 314 10.76 7.87 -12.92
CA ALA A 314 9.50 7.24 -13.34
C ALA A 314 9.68 5.88 -14.06
N SER A 315 10.74 5.15 -13.72
CA SER A 315 11.19 3.97 -14.47
C SER A 315 10.85 2.63 -13.81
N GLY A 316 10.44 2.66 -12.54
CA GLY A 316 10.15 1.44 -11.74
C GLY A 316 11.37 0.60 -11.35
N LYS A 317 12.58 0.93 -11.83
CA LYS A 317 13.79 0.10 -11.60
C LYS A 317 14.14 -0.09 -10.13
N ASP A 318 13.84 0.90 -9.30
CA ASP A 318 14.11 0.87 -7.86
C ASP A 318 13.12 -0.04 -7.10
N ILE A 319 12.05 -0.52 -7.77
CA ILE A 319 10.98 -1.36 -7.22
C ILE A 319 11.08 -2.81 -7.74
N VAL A 320 11.33 -3.00 -9.04
CA VAL A 320 11.35 -4.33 -9.69
C VAL A 320 12.73 -4.75 -10.25
N GLY A 321 13.75 -3.89 -10.11
CA GLY A 321 15.06 -4.08 -10.73
C GLY A 321 15.11 -3.70 -12.22
N VAL A 322 16.32 -3.45 -12.73
CA VAL A 322 16.56 -3.01 -14.12
C VAL A 322 15.99 -3.96 -15.19
N PRO A 323 16.12 -5.31 -15.10
CA PRO A 323 15.64 -6.20 -16.14
C PRO A 323 14.11 -6.17 -16.29
N VAL A 324 13.38 -6.33 -15.18
CA VAL A 324 11.91 -6.34 -15.18
C VAL A 324 11.34 -4.97 -15.54
N ALA A 325 11.95 -3.89 -15.06
CA ALA A 325 11.58 -2.52 -15.46
C ALA A 325 11.71 -2.32 -16.98
N LEU A 326 12.79 -2.82 -17.60
CA LEU A 326 12.98 -2.74 -19.05
C LEU A 326 11.93 -3.57 -19.81
N GLU A 327 11.54 -4.74 -19.31
CA GLU A 327 10.46 -5.56 -19.90
C GLU A 327 9.09 -4.88 -19.82
N ILE A 328 8.76 -4.28 -18.66
CA ILE A 328 7.52 -3.49 -18.50
C ILE A 328 7.51 -2.31 -19.49
N VAL A 329 8.60 -1.54 -19.58
CA VAL A 329 8.71 -0.41 -20.51
C VAL A 329 8.57 -0.87 -21.96
N LYS A 330 9.20 -1.98 -22.36
CA LYS A 330 9.06 -2.57 -23.69
C LYS A 330 7.63 -3.04 -23.98
N LEU A 331 6.93 -3.63 -23.01
CA LEU A 331 5.53 -4.02 -23.15
C LEU A 331 4.63 -2.79 -23.36
N LEU A 332 4.84 -1.72 -22.60
CA LEU A 332 4.10 -0.46 -22.71
C LEU A 332 4.42 0.33 -24.00
N LEU A 333 5.56 0.06 -24.65
CA LEU A 333 5.93 0.62 -25.95
C LEU A 333 5.58 -0.30 -27.13
N LYS A 334 5.09 -1.52 -26.88
CA LYS A 334 4.80 -2.50 -27.92
C LYS A 334 3.69 -2.00 -28.85
N ASN A 335 3.98 -2.03 -30.16
CA ASN A 335 3.16 -1.46 -31.24
C ASN A 335 2.97 0.07 -31.21
N VAL A 336 3.69 0.81 -30.36
CA VAL A 336 3.60 2.27 -30.29
C VAL A 336 4.44 2.93 -31.39
N GLY A 337 3.92 2.89 -32.61
CA GLY A 337 4.37 3.72 -33.74
C GLY A 337 5.19 3.01 -34.81
N SER A 338 4.60 2.07 -35.55
CA SER A 338 4.90 1.98 -36.98
C SER A 338 4.39 3.26 -37.66
N ASN A 339 5.22 3.94 -38.47
CA ASN A 339 4.89 5.22 -39.12
C ASN A 339 3.87 5.10 -40.28
N THR A 340 2.92 4.17 -40.16
CA THR A 340 1.78 4.01 -41.07
C THR A 340 0.55 4.54 -40.36
N ASP A 341 -0.19 5.46 -40.98
CA ASP A 341 -1.39 6.11 -40.42
C ASP A 341 -2.61 5.18 -40.25
N SER A 342 -2.39 3.87 -40.26
CA SER A 342 -3.32 2.86 -39.75
C SER A 342 -3.41 2.96 -38.23
N GLU A 343 -4.62 2.89 -37.68
CA GLU A 343 -4.89 2.88 -36.23
C GLU A 343 -4.33 1.61 -35.55
N GLY A 344 -3.02 1.60 -35.31
CA GLY A 344 -2.32 0.48 -34.70
C GLY A 344 -2.80 0.20 -33.27
N PHE A 345 -3.13 -1.05 -33.00
CA PHE A 345 -3.56 -1.53 -31.69
C PHE A 345 -2.43 -1.37 -30.66
N ASP A 346 -2.54 -0.32 -29.84
CA ASP A 346 -1.59 0.06 -28.80
C ASP A 346 -1.77 -0.83 -27.56
N ILE A 347 -0.91 -1.85 -27.47
CA ILE A 347 -0.89 -2.81 -26.35
C ILE A 347 -0.61 -2.09 -25.03
N GLY A 348 0.20 -1.03 -25.03
CA GLY A 348 0.48 -0.24 -23.83
C GLY A 348 -0.74 0.53 -23.31
N SER A 349 -1.70 0.87 -24.16
CA SER A 349 -3.00 1.37 -23.70
C SER A 349 -3.81 0.27 -23.02
N VAL A 350 -3.98 -0.87 -23.70
CA VAL A 350 -4.80 -2.00 -23.21
C VAL A 350 -4.27 -2.57 -21.90
N VAL A 351 -2.94 -2.66 -21.73
CA VAL A 351 -2.31 -3.10 -20.47
C VAL A 351 -2.62 -2.14 -19.32
N LEU A 352 -2.56 -0.82 -19.55
CA LEU A 352 -2.86 0.17 -18.51
C LEU A 352 -4.36 0.23 -18.18
N ASP A 353 -5.24 0.08 -19.18
CA ASP A 353 -6.70 -0.01 -18.99
C ASP A 353 -7.09 -1.30 -18.22
N LEU A 354 -6.40 -2.41 -18.47
CA LEU A 354 -6.53 -3.65 -17.69
C LEU A 354 -6.07 -3.45 -16.23
N CYS A 355 -4.94 -2.78 -16.01
CA CYS A 355 -4.47 -2.47 -14.65
C CYS A 355 -5.46 -1.57 -13.90
N LYS A 356 -5.99 -0.53 -14.57
CA LYS A 356 -7.01 0.37 -14.03
C LYS A 356 -8.31 -0.38 -13.69
N SER A 357 -8.71 -1.33 -14.53
CA SER A 357 -9.83 -2.24 -14.27
C SER A 357 -9.59 -3.13 -13.04
N CYS A 358 -8.39 -3.70 -12.90
CA CYS A 358 -8.03 -4.53 -11.76
C CYS A 358 -7.98 -3.74 -10.45
N TRP A 359 -7.42 -2.54 -10.46
CA TRP A 359 -7.47 -1.61 -9.33
C TRP A 359 -8.91 -1.25 -8.93
N ALA A 360 -9.77 -0.97 -9.91
CA ALA A 360 -11.20 -0.71 -9.65
C ALA A 360 -11.92 -1.92 -9.03
N MET A 361 -11.63 -3.15 -9.47
CA MET A 361 -12.16 -4.36 -8.83
C MET A 361 -11.73 -4.49 -7.37
N THR A 362 -10.46 -4.21 -7.05
CA THR A 362 -9.96 -4.17 -5.67
C THR A 362 -10.69 -3.10 -4.86
N ALA A 363 -10.84 -1.89 -5.39
CA ALA A 363 -11.52 -0.78 -4.70
C ALA A 363 -13.01 -1.08 -4.42
N VAL A 364 -13.72 -1.73 -5.36
CA VAL A 364 -15.12 -2.16 -5.16
C VAL A 364 -15.22 -3.23 -4.06
N LYS A 365 -14.34 -4.25 -4.08
CA LYS A 365 -14.32 -5.30 -3.05
C LYS A 365 -13.96 -4.77 -1.67
N GLU A 366 -13.07 -3.77 -1.61
CA GLU A 366 -12.74 -3.10 -0.35
C GLU A 366 -13.88 -2.22 0.17
N LEU A 367 -14.59 -1.52 -0.72
CA LEU A 367 -15.81 -0.77 -0.34
C LEU A 367 -16.94 -1.70 0.13
N GLU A 368 -17.10 -2.87 -0.49
CA GLU A 368 -18.01 -3.92 0.00
C GLU A 368 -17.61 -4.41 1.39
N ARG A 369 -16.30 -4.49 1.69
CA ARG A 369 -15.78 -4.87 3.01
C ARG A 369 -16.12 -3.85 4.07
N THR A 370 -15.69 -2.61 3.89
CA THR A 370 -15.92 -1.53 4.86
C THR A 370 -17.41 -1.41 5.19
N LYS A 371 -18.29 -1.38 4.17
CA LYS A 371 -19.74 -1.34 4.37
C LYS A 371 -20.29 -2.51 5.19
N ARG A 372 -19.77 -3.73 5.05
CA ARG A 372 -20.23 -4.89 5.84
C ARG A 372 -19.74 -4.82 7.28
N MET A 373 -18.51 -4.38 7.49
CA MET A 373 -17.92 -4.14 8.81
C MET A 373 -18.67 -3.02 9.56
N ASP A 374 -18.91 -1.88 8.91
CA ASP A 374 -19.65 -0.75 9.48
C ASP A 374 -21.07 -1.15 9.88
N ASN A 375 -21.75 -1.95 9.05
CA ASN A 375 -23.06 -2.50 9.35
C ASN A 375 -23.04 -3.46 10.56
N LEU A 376 -21.98 -4.27 10.73
CA LEU A 376 -21.84 -5.15 11.88
C LEU A 376 -21.53 -4.37 13.16
N ALA A 377 -20.63 -3.38 13.09
CA ALA A 377 -20.32 -2.48 14.20
C ALA A 377 -21.54 -1.65 14.63
N THR A 378 -22.35 -1.19 13.67
CA THR A 378 -23.61 -0.48 13.94
C THR A 378 -24.61 -1.38 14.65
N LYS A 379 -24.84 -2.60 14.14
CA LYS A 379 -25.67 -3.61 14.82
C LYS A 379 -25.19 -3.93 16.23
N MET A 380 -23.88 -4.04 16.44
CA MET A 380 -23.30 -4.30 17.75
C MET A 380 -23.61 -3.14 18.71
N ARG A 381 -23.42 -1.89 18.27
CA ARG A 381 -23.72 -0.69 19.06
C ARG A 381 -25.21 -0.58 19.41
N GLU A 382 -26.10 -0.73 18.44
CA GLU A 382 -27.55 -0.66 18.61
C GLU A 382 -28.07 -1.82 19.49
N GLY A 383 -27.58 -3.04 19.26
CA GLY A 383 -27.96 -4.21 20.03
C GLY A 383 -27.55 -4.11 21.49
N LEU A 384 -26.31 -3.71 21.78
CA LEU A 384 -25.81 -3.50 23.14
C LEU A 384 -26.62 -2.44 23.91
N ALA A 385 -27.06 -1.38 23.24
CA ALA A 385 -27.90 -0.33 23.85
C ALA A 385 -29.34 -0.80 24.18
N SER A 386 -29.77 -1.95 23.67
CA SER A 386 -31.13 -2.49 23.82
C SER A 386 -31.27 -3.65 24.83
N LEU A 387 -30.17 -4.07 25.46
CA LEU A 387 -30.10 -5.29 26.29
C LEU A 387 -29.85 -4.98 27.76
N ASP A 388 -30.91 -4.98 28.57
CA ASP A 388 -30.86 -4.74 30.03
C ASP A 388 -30.22 -5.89 30.84
N SER A 389 -30.11 -7.09 30.27
CA SER A 389 -29.58 -8.27 30.95
C SER A 389 -28.13 -8.56 30.56
N GLU A 390 -27.24 -8.61 31.55
CA GLU A 390 -25.81 -8.91 31.34
C GLU A 390 -25.58 -10.26 30.64
N ASN A 391 -26.36 -11.30 30.97
CA ASN A 391 -26.27 -12.60 30.29
C ASN A 391 -26.68 -12.51 28.81
N ALA A 392 -27.71 -11.72 28.49
CA ALA A 392 -28.12 -11.49 27.11
C ALA A 392 -27.08 -10.64 26.36
N ARG A 393 -26.50 -9.63 27.03
CA ARG A 393 -25.41 -8.81 26.49
C ARG A 393 -24.18 -9.64 26.15
N ASN A 394 -23.74 -10.52 27.04
CA ASN A 394 -22.57 -11.38 26.82
C ASN A 394 -22.83 -12.41 25.70
N ALA A 395 -24.03 -13.00 25.64
CA ALA A 395 -24.41 -13.88 24.53
C ALA A 395 -24.48 -13.14 23.18
N PHE A 396 -24.93 -11.88 23.18
CA PHE A 396 -24.97 -11.03 21.99
C PHE A 396 -23.56 -10.65 21.51
N ILE A 397 -22.65 -10.28 22.42
CA ILE A 397 -21.23 -10.02 22.11
C ILE A 397 -20.60 -11.25 21.45
N ALA A 398 -20.72 -12.43 22.06
CA ALA A 398 -20.16 -13.66 21.51
C ALA A 398 -20.73 -14.00 20.11
N ASN A 399 -22.01 -13.71 19.86
CA ASN A 399 -22.60 -13.85 18.53
C ASN A 399 -22.07 -12.80 17.53
N CYS A 400 -21.84 -11.55 17.94
CA CYS A 400 -21.22 -10.52 17.10
C CYS A 400 -19.76 -10.86 16.76
N GLU A 401 -18.98 -11.34 17.73
CA GLU A 401 -17.61 -11.84 17.53
C GLU A 401 -17.58 -13.05 16.59
N HIS A 402 -18.52 -13.97 16.72
CA HIS A 402 -18.65 -15.10 15.80
C HIS A 402 -18.95 -14.63 14.36
N GLN A 403 -19.93 -13.73 14.17
CA GLN A 403 -20.26 -13.15 12.86
C GLN A 403 -19.09 -12.33 12.28
N HIS A 404 -18.32 -11.65 13.12
CA HIS A 404 -17.12 -10.92 12.72
C HIS A 404 -16.06 -11.89 12.17
N ASN A 405 -15.81 -13.00 12.86
CA ASN A 405 -14.82 -13.99 12.44
C ASN A 405 -15.26 -14.76 11.18
N GLU A 406 -16.53 -15.18 11.10
CA GLU A 406 -17.09 -15.73 9.85
C GLU A 406 -16.95 -14.76 8.67
N TYR A 407 -17.11 -13.46 8.93
CA TYR A 407 -16.98 -12.43 7.91
C TYR A 407 -15.52 -12.21 7.47
N LEU A 408 -14.56 -12.23 8.41
CA LEU A 408 -13.13 -12.17 8.09
C LEU A 408 -12.69 -13.38 7.26
N ASP A 409 -13.10 -14.59 7.63
CA ASP A 409 -12.80 -15.82 6.88
C ASP A 409 -13.40 -15.76 5.46
N PHE A 410 -14.65 -15.30 5.34
CA PHE A 410 -15.30 -15.07 4.05
C PHE A 410 -14.53 -14.05 3.18
N TYR A 411 -14.15 -12.91 3.76
CA TYR A 411 -13.41 -11.87 3.03
C TYR A 411 -12.01 -12.35 2.62
N ALA A 412 -11.32 -13.12 3.47
CA ALA A 412 -10.02 -13.68 3.14
C ALA A 412 -10.09 -14.59 1.90
N TRP A 413 -11.12 -15.43 1.78
CA TRP A 413 -11.36 -16.24 0.59
C TRP A 413 -11.76 -15.41 -0.63
N GLU A 414 -12.58 -14.38 -0.49
CA GLU A 414 -12.91 -13.45 -1.60
C GLU A 414 -11.66 -12.72 -2.12
N SER A 415 -10.76 -12.28 -1.23
CA SER A 415 -9.50 -11.64 -1.63
C SER A 415 -8.56 -12.61 -2.35
N ARG A 416 -8.53 -13.91 -1.96
CA ARG A 416 -7.77 -14.95 -2.67
C ARG A 416 -8.33 -15.22 -4.08
N LYS A 417 -9.66 -15.24 -4.24
CA LYS A 417 -10.33 -15.32 -5.55
C LYS A 417 -9.97 -14.14 -6.43
N LEU A 418 -10.06 -12.91 -5.89
CA LEU A 418 -9.70 -11.69 -6.62
C LEU A 418 -8.22 -11.70 -7.05
N LEU A 419 -7.32 -12.11 -6.16
CA LEU A 419 -5.90 -12.24 -6.46
C LEU A 419 -5.65 -13.22 -7.61
N ALA A 420 -6.24 -14.41 -7.54
CA ALA A 420 -6.13 -15.42 -8.60
C ALA A 420 -6.70 -14.94 -9.95
N ALA A 421 -7.83 -14.24 -9.93
CA ALA A 421 -8.42 -13.60 -11.10
C ALA A 421 -7.48 -12.56 -11.73
N GLN A 422 -6.87 -11.70 -10.90
CA GLN A 422 -5.90 -10.69 -11.34
C GLN A 422 -4.62 -11.34 -11.89
N GLN A 423 -4.08 -12.36 -11.22
CA GLN A 423 -2.94 -13.16 -11.71
C GLN A 423 -3.24 -13.75 -13.10
N GLN A 424 -4.42 -14.33 -13.28
CA GLN A 424 -4.80 -14.95 -14.56
C GLN A 424 -4.99 -13.90 -15.67
N LEU A 425 -5.60 -12.76 -15.38
CA LEU A 425 -5.72 -11.62 -16.30
C LEU A 425 -4.35 -11.11 -16.76
N PHE A 426 -3.43 -10.89 -15.82
CA PHE A 426 -2.09 -10.38 -16.12
C PHE A 426 -1.20 -11.43 -16.82
N THR A 427 -1.37 -12.72 -16.50
CA THR A 427 -0.75 -13.83 -17.25
C THR A 427 -1.22 -13.83 -18.72
N ARG A 428 -2.53 -13.73 -18.96
CA ARG A 428 -3.10 -13.64 -20.33
C ARG A 428 -2.63 -12.39 -21.09
N ALA A 429 -2.40 -11.29 -20.37
CA ALA A 429 -1.83 -10.06 -20.93
C ALA A 429 -0.30 -10.09 -21.14
N ASN A 430 0.38 -11.19 -20.77
CA ASN A 430 1.83 -11.36 -20.84
C ASN A 430 2.60 -10.26 -20.07
N ILE A 431 2.13 -9.90 -18.88
CA ILE A 431 2.84 -8.97 -18.00
C ILE A 431 4.04 -9.70 -17.35
N PRO A 432 5.24 -9.08 -17.28
CA PRO A 432 6.39 -9.66 -16.61
C PRO A 432 6.09 -10.14 -15.19
N CYS A 433 6.70 -11.25 -14.78
CA CYS A 433 6.49 -11.93 -13.50
C CYS A 433 5.09 -12.57 -13.26
N PHE A 434 4.19 -12.55 -14.25
CA PHE A 434 2.93 -13.30 -14.21
C PHE A 434 3.01 -14.57 -15.08
N GLY A 435 3.53 -15.65 -14.47
CA GLY A 435 3.63 -16.98 -15.10
C GLY A 435 2.40 -17.88 -14.93
N GLY A 436 1.39 -17.41 -14.20
CA GLY A 436 0.21 -18.18 -13.81
C GLY A 436 -0.37 -17.70 -12.49
N ILE A 437 -1.33 -18.47 -11.96
CA ILE A 437 -1.82 -18.32 -10.59
C ILE A 437 -0.76 -18.89 -9.64
N SER A 438 -0.35 -18.13 -8.63
CA SER A 438 0.62 -18.56 -7.62
C SER A 438 0.14 -18.20 -6.21
N VAL A 439 0.43 -19.09 -5.26
CA VAL A 439 0.17 -18.87 -3.82
C VAL A 439 1.45 -18.50 -3.06
N ASP A 440 2.60 -18.56 -3.71
CA ASP A 440 3.90 -18.29 -3.10
C ASP A 440 4.06 -16.79 -2.77
N ASP A 441 4.55 -16.48 -1.57
CA ASP A 441 4.63 -15.10 -1.11
C ASP A 441 5.71 -14.28 -1.84
N MET A 442 6.76 -14.90 -2.38
CA MET A 442 7.79 -14.20 -3.17
C MET A 442 7.25 -13.86 -4.56
N ASP A 443 6.54 -14.79 -5.20
CA ASP A 443 5.83 -14.54 -6.46
C ASP A 443 4.81 -13.41 -6.28
N ILE A 444 3.94 -13.50 -5.26
CA ILE A 444 2.91 -12.49 -4.96
C ILE A 444 3.54 -11.13 -4.65
N SER A 445 4.68 -11.09 -3.94
CA SER A 445 5.41 -9.86 -3.64
C SER A 445 6.00 -9.21 -4.91
N MET A 446 6.63 -10.00 -5.79
CA MET A 446 7.14 -9.50 -7.07
C MET A 446 6.00 -9.02 -7.97
N GLN A 447 4.90 -9.76 -8.06
CA GLN A 447 3.70 -9.39 -8.81
C GLN A 447 3.09 -8.08 -8.29
N ARG A 448 3.01 -7.88 -6.96
CA ARG A 448 2.60 -6.61 -6.35
C ARG A 448 3.53 -5.47 -6.78
N ASN A 449 4.84 -5.69 -6.76
CA ASN A 449 5.83 -4.68 -7.17
C ASN A 449 5.65 -4.28 -8.65
N VAL A 450 5.39 -5.24 -9.55
CA VAL A 450 5.05 -4.98 -10.96
C VAL A 450 3.74 -4.19 -11.10
N CYS A 451 2.68 -4.59 -10.38
CA CYS A 451 1.41 -3.85 -10.35
C CYS A 451 1.59 -2.42 -9.81
N SER A 452 2.49 -2.22 -8.84
CA SER A 452 2.83 -0.89 -8.30
C SER A 452 3.42 0.04 -9.36
N VAL A 453 4.35 -0.46 -10.18
CA VAL A 453 4.92 0.28 -11.32
C VAL A 453 3.85 0.61 -12.36
N LEU A 454 2.98 -0.35 -12.69
CA LEU A 454 1.89 -0.18 -13.65
C LEU A 454 0.81 0.80 -13.16
N HIS A 455 0.53 0.80 -11.86
CA HIS A 455 -0.38 1.74 -11.21
C HIS A 455 0.11 3.18 -11.38
N SER A 456 1.35 3.45 -11.01
CA SER A 456 1.95 4.76 -11.18
C SER A 456 2.11 5.15 -12.66
N ALA A 457 2.31 4.19 -13.57
CA ALA A 457 2.36 4.45 -15.01
C ALA A 457 1.00 4.91 -15.59
N PHE A 458 -0.13 4.28 -15.22
CA PHE A 458 -1.43 4.74 -15.74
C PHE A 458 -1.84 6.09 -15.14
N ILE A 459 -1.56 6.34 -13.86
CA ILE A 459 -1.83 7.64 -13.22
C ILE A 459 -0.94 8.75 -13.82
N LEU A 460 0.33 8.46 -14.07
CA LEU A 460 1.23 9.39 -14.76
C LEU A 460 0.72 9.69 -16.17
N ARG A 461 0.28 8.67 -16.91
CA ARG A 461 -0.30 8.82 -18.25
C ARG A 461 -1.58 9.65 -18.25
N ASP A 462 -2.47 9.47 -17.27
CA ASP A 462 -3.67 10.29 -17.12
C ASP A 462 -3.32 11.76 -16.80
N LYS A 463 -2.23 12.02 -16.05
CA LYS A 463 -1.73 13.37 -15.73
C LYS A 463 -1.02 14.08 -16.89
N VAL A 464 -0.08 13.42 -17.58
CA VAL A 464 0.77 14.06 -18.62
C VAL A 464 0.28 13.83 -20.06
N GLY A 465 -0.72 12.96 -20.24
CA GLY A 465 -1.24 12.57 -21.54
C GLY A 465 -0.38 11.53 -22.29
N ARG A 466 -1.03 10.75 -23.15
CA ARG A 466 -0.43 9.61 -23.89
C ARG A 466 0.88 9.97 -24.63
N LYS A 467 0.93 11.11 -25.32
CA LYS A 467 2.10 11.51 -26.14
C LYS A 467 3.35 11.76 -25.26
N ALA A 468 3.20 12.49 -24.16
CA ALA A 468 4.32 12.76 -23.25
C ALA A 468 4.75 11.51 -22.49
N HIS A 469 3.79 10.68 -22.05
CA HIS A 469 4.07 9.40 -21.40
C HIS A 469 4.87 8.44 -22.32
N VAL A 470 4.52 8.34 -23.61
CA VAL A 470 5.28 7.54 -24.59
C VAL A 470 6.69 8.10 -24.81
N ALA A 471 6.86 9.42 -24.84
CA ALA A 471 8.18 10.04 -24.97
C ALA A 471 9.07 9.75 -23.73
N LEU A 472 8.48 9.79 -22.54
CA LEU A 472 9.13 9.42 -21.28
C LEU A 472 9.55 7.94 -21.28
N LEU A 473 8.63 7.03 -21.65
CA LEU A 473 8.91 5.59 -21.75
C LEU A 473 10.07 5.31 -22.72
N ARG A 474 10.09 5.94 -23.91
CA ARG A 474 11.21 5.81 -24.88
C ARG A 474 12.55 6.36 -24.35
N SER A 475 12.51 7.35 -23.45
CA SER A 475 13.71 7.85 -22.75
C SER A 475 14.20 6.84 -21.72
N ASN A 476 13.27 6.27 -20.94
CA ASN A 476 13.57 5.27 -19.93
C ASN A 476 14.04 3.94 -20.53
N GLU A 477 13.48 3.49 -21.65
CA GLU A 477 13.94 2.31 -22.40
C GLU A 477 15.42 2.42 -22.74
N LYS A 478 15.85 3.55 -23.31
CA LYS A 478 17.25 3.81 -23.67
C LYS A 478 18.17 3.83 -22.45
N LYS A 479 17.75 4.45 -21.35
CA LYS A 479 18.51 4.50 -20.09
C LYS A 479 18.68 3.10 -19.49
N LEU A 480 17.59 2.35 -19.35
CA LEU A 480 17.58 1.00 -18.77
C LEU A 480 18.34 -0.01 -19.65
N ALA A 481 18.22 0.09 -20.98
CA ALA A 481 18.99 -0.75 -21.90
C ALA A 481 20.50 -0.47 -21.80
N LYS A 482 20.89 0.80 -21.67
CA LYS A 482 22.29 1.20 -21.45
C LYS A 482 22.80 0.68 -20.10
N GLU A 483 22.04 0.90 -19.02
CA GLU A 483 22.37 0.46 -17.66
C GLU A 483 22.52 -1.08 -17.58
N LEU A 484 21.68 -1.83 -18.29
CA LEU A 484 21.76 -3.30 -18.38
C LEU A 484 23.00 -3.79 -19.15
N THR A 485 23.50 -3.03 -20.13
CA THR A 485 24.73 -3.36 -20.88
C THR A 485 26.02 -2.89 -20.19
N GLU A 486 25.95 -1.91 -19.29
CA GLU A 486 27.11 -1.36 -18.57
C GLU A 486 27.38 -2.05 -17.21
N ILE A 487 26.61 -3.08 -16.83
CA ILE A 487 26.84 -3.87 -15.61
C ILE A 487 28.24 -4.53 -15.69
N PRO A 488 29.18 -4.19 -14.78
CA PRO A 488 30.52 -4.77 -14.81
C PRO A 488 30.50 -6.28 -14.60
N ALA A 489 31.40 -7.01 -15.26
CA ALA A 489 31.46 -8.48 -15.24
C ALA A 489 31.59 -9.09 -13.82
N GLN A 490 32.07 -8.32 -12.83
CA GLN A 490 32.12 -8.75 -11.42
C GLN A 490 30.73 -8.94 -10.78
N SER A 491 29.67 -8.31 -11.30
CA SER A 491 28.30 -8.43 -10.78
C SER A 491 27.47 -9.53 -11.45
N GLN A 492 27.98 -10.17 -12.50
CA GLN A 492 27.25 -11.22 -13.22
C GLN A 492 27.23 -12.57 -12.47
N ALA A 493 28.27 -12.84 -11.67
CA ALA A 493 28.34 -14.07 -10.86
C ALA A 493 27.25 -14.12 -9.78
N SER A 494 26.95 -12.98 -9.13
CA SER A 494 25.87 -12.87 -8.14
C SER A 494 24.47 -12.86 -8.76
N MET A 495 24.28 -12.22 -9.93
CA MET A 495 23.00 -12.28 -10.65
C MET A 495 22.66 -13.69 -11.14
N GLN A 496 23.63 -14.46 -11.63
CA GLN A 496 23.38 -15.85 -12.07
C GLN A 496 22.97 -16.75 -10.89
N GLN A 497 23.52 -16.53 -9.69
CA GLN A 497 23.15 -17.29 -8.51
C GLN A 497 21.69 -17.01 -8.06
N GLN A 498 21.23 -15.77 -8.22
CA GLN A 498 19.83 -15.39 -7.90
C GLN A 498 18.84 -15.87 -8.98
N ASN A 499 19.21 -15.85 -10.27
CA ASN A 499 18.36 -16.38 -11.35
C ASN A 499 18.34 -17.92 -11.43
N GLN A 500 19.40 -18.62 -11.00
CA GLN A 500 19.37 -20.10 -10.93
C GLN A 500 18.43 -20.62 -9.83
N LEU A 501 18.25 -19.88 -8.74
CA LEU A 501 17.23 -20.18 -7.73
C LEU A 501 15.79 -19.97 -8.25
N MET A 502 15.58 -19.06 -9.20
CA MET A 502 14.26 -18.78 -9.80
C MET A 502 13.82 -19.77 -10.88
N GLN A 503 14.76 -20.45 -11.57
CA GLN A 503 14.43 -21.45 -12.61
C GLN A 503 14.45 -22.90 -12.12
N GLY A 504 14.84 -23.16 -10.87
CA GLY A 504 15.04 -24.52 -10.33
C GLY A 504 13.77 -25.36 -10.11
N ASN A 505 12.59 -24.74 -10.02
CA ASN A 505 11.34 -25.42 -9.61
C ASN A 505 10.34 -25.74 -10.73
N GLN A 506 10.72 -25.63 -12.00
CA GLN A 506 9.90 -26.10 -13.13
C GLN A 506 10.34 -27.48 -13.68
N GLN A 507 10.46 -28.48 -12.80
CA GLN A 507 10.32 -29.90 -13.15
C GLN A 507 10.12 -30.77 -11.89
N TYR A 508 9.58 -31.98 -12.09
CA TYR A 508 9.17 -32.96 -11.07
C TYR A 508 7.84 -32.70 -10.33
N PHE A 509 6.73 -32.86 -11.06
CA PHE A 509 5.67 -33.69 -10.51
C PHE A 509 6.14 -35.16 -10.52
N PRO A 510 6.29 -35.85 -9.37
CA PRO A 510 6.43 -37.30 -9.37
C PRO A 510 5.07 -37.90 -9.77
N GLN A 511 5.05 -38.56 -10.92
CA GLN A 511 3.92 -39.36 -11.38
C GLN A 511 3.64 -40.45 -10.34
N SER A 512 2.56 -40.30 -9.58
CA SER A 512 2.17 -41.28 -8.56
C SER A 512 1.86 -42.62 -9.21
N GLN A 513 2.54 -43.68 -8.76
CA GLN A 513 2.31 -45.02 -9.28
C GLN A 513 0.87 -45.44 -9.02
N GLN A 514 0.20 -45.89 -10.07
CA GLN A 514 -1.10 -46.56 -9.96
C GLN A 514 -0.95 -47.86 -9.17
N GLN A 515 -1.32 -47.86 -7.89
CA GLN A 515 -1.76 -49.10 -7.26
C GLN A 515 -3.20 -49.38 -7.70
N GLN A 516 -3.36 -50.43 -8.48
CA GLN A 516 -4.68 -50.94 -8.87
C GLN A 516 -5.38 -51.50 -7.62
N LEU A 517 -6.51 -50.90 -7.25
CA LEU A 517 -7.50 -51.54 -6.38
C LEU A 517 -8.66 -52.05 -7.25
N PRO A 518 -9.15 -53.28 -7.01
CA PRO A 518 -10.20 -53.87 -7.83
C PRO A 518 -11.55 -53.19 -7.59
N TYR A 519 -12.30 -52.99 -8.67
CA TYR A 519 -13.70 -52.60 -8.64
C TYR A 519 -14.54 -53.51 -7.73
N ASN A 520 -15.40 -52.93 -6.89
CA ASN A 520 -16.78 -53.38 -6.84
C ASN A 520 -17.79 -52.36 -6.25
N ASN A 521 -19.01 -52.42 -6.78
CA ASN A 521 -20.29 -51.91 -6.25
C ASN A 521 -20.45 -50.41 -5.97
N THR A 522 -20.85 -49.70 -7.03
CA THR A 522 -22.20 -49.09 -7.14
C THR A 522 -22.96 -48.75 -5.85
N MET A 523 -23.11 -47.45 -5.57
CA MET A 523 -24.39 -46.89 -5.13
C MET A 523 -24.70 -45.59 -5.88
N VAL A 524 -25.93 -45.49 -6.36
CA VAL A 524 -26.49 -44.34 -7.10
C VAL A 524 -27.51 -43.67 -6.19
N PHE A 525 -27.38 -42.37 -5.92
CA PHE A 525 -28.45 -41.51 -5.41
C PHE A 525 -28.20 -40.04 -5.84
N PRO A 526 -29.22 -39.15 -5.83
CA PRO A 526 -29.53 -38.41 -7.04
C PRO A 526 -29.16 -36.92 -6.98
N ILE A 527 -29.05 -36.34 -8.18
CA ILE A 527 -28.93 -34.90 -8.38
C ILE A 527 -30.22 -34.22 -7.92
N GLN A 528 -30.12 -33.27 -6.99
CA GLN A 528 -31.09 -32.19 -6.83
C GLN A 528 -30.40 -30.84 -7.01
N SER A 529 -31.00 -30.03 -7.87
CA SER A 529 -30.56 -28.68 -8.23
C SER A 529 -31.29 -27.62 -7.41
N GLY A 530 -30.54 -26.69 -6.83
CA GLY A 530 -31.06 -25.38 -6.41
C GLY A 530 -31.10 -25.10 -4.91
N ALA A 531 -30.99 -23.80 -4.59
CA ALA A 531 -31.01 -23.15 -3.27
C ALA A 531 -29.74 -23.24 -2.40
N TYR A 532 -29.48 -22.11 -1.72
CA TYR A 532 -28.34 -21.83 -0.84
C TYR A 532 -28.28 -22.75 0.40
N PRO A 533 -27.08 -23.08 0.91
CA PRO A 533 -26.93 -23.63 2.25
C PRO A 533 -26.69 -22.52 3.29
N GLN A 534 -27.67 -22.37 4.18
CA GLN A 534 -27.51 -21.80 5.51
C GLN A 534 -27.01 -22.91 6.46
N ASN A 535 -26.24 -22.54 7.50
CA ASN A 535 -25.65 -23.39 8.57
C ASN A 535 -24.30 -24.08 8.25
N LEU A 536 -23.23 -23.58 8.87
CA LEU A 536 -21.92 -24.26 9.00
C LEU A 536 -21.74 -24.98 10.36
N GLN A 537 -22.81 -25.14 11.15
CA GLN A 537 -22.72 -25.57 12.55
C GLN A 537 -22.55 -27.10 12.76
N GLN A 538 -22.49 -27.91 11.70
CA GLN A 538 -22.52 -29.38 11.83
C GLN A 538 -21.18 -30.09 11.53
N GLN A 539 -20.10 -29.37 11.19
CA GLN A 539 -18.82 -30.01 10.84
C GLN A 539 -17.87 -30.26 12.02
N GLN A 540 -18.12 -29.66 13.20
CA GLN A 540 -17.18 -29.71 14.33
C GLN A 540 -17.34 -30.94 15.26
N GLN A 541 -18.42 -31.74 15.13
CA GLN A 541 -18.67 -32.88 16.03
C GLN A 541 -18.05 -34.22 15.62
N GLN A 542 -17.49 -34.37 14.40
CA GLN A 542 -16.92 -35.66 13.96
C GLN A 542 -15.46 -35.91 14.37
N GLN A 543 -14.74 -34.95 14.95
CA GLN A 543 -13.31 -35.11 15.27
C GLN A 543 -12.99 -35.79 16.63
N GLN A 544 -13.98 -36.10 17.47
CA GLN A 544 -13.74 -36.66 18.82
C GLN A 544 -13.90 -38.20 18.98
N GLN A 545 -14.12 -38.97 17.91
CA GLN A 545 -14.38 -40.43 18.02
C GLN A 545 -13.25 -41.36 17.52
N PHE A 546 -12.06 -40.85 17.19
CA PHE A 546 -10.96 -41.67 16.62
C PHE A 546 -9.72 -41.87 17.52
N LEU A 547 -9.87 -41.74 18.84
CA LEU A 547 -8.83 -42.05 19.84
C LEU A 547 -9.32 -43.17 20.78
N GLY A 548 -9.30 -44.42 20.30
CA GLY A 548 -9.89 -45.51 21.08
C GLY A 548 -9.78 -46.93 20.51
N GLN A 549 -8.62 -47.35 20.00
CA GLN A 549 -8.19 -48.76 19.97
C GLN A 549 -6.82 -48.90 19.27
N TYR A 550 -5.80 -49.34 20.00
CA TYR A 550 -4.87 -50.42 19.64
C TYR A 550 -3.96 -50.69 20.85
N GLY A 551 -3.82 -51.96 21.24
CA GLY A 551 -2.95 -52.35 22.34
C GLY A 551 -2.44 -53.78 22.17
N THR A 552 -1.29 -54.06 22.81
CA THR A 552 -0.62 -55.38 22.93
C THR A 552 0.02 -55.93 21.63
N GLN A 553 1.21 -56.57 21.64
CA GLN A 553 2.19 -56.90 22.70
C GLN A 553 3.62 -57.08 22.07
N PRO A 554 4.71 -57.54 22.74
CA PRO A 554 6.07 -57.01 22.52
C PRO A 554 7.10 -58.00 21.94
N GLN A 555 8.32 -57.51 21.69
CA GLN A 555 9.54 -58.34 21.70
C GLN A 555 10.66 -57.76 22.58
N THR A 556 11.48 -58.68 23.09
CA THR A 556 12.46 -58.53 24.18
C THR A 556 13.89 -58.32 23.69
N GLY A 557 14.68 -57.51 24.40
CA GLY A 557 16.15 -57.46 24.28
C GLY A 557 16.81 -56.75 25.48
N PHE A 558 17.64 -57.47 26.25
CA PHE A 558 18.35 -57.00 27.46
C PHE A 558 19.50 -56.02 27.09
N MET A 559 19.60 -54.82 27.71
CA MET A 559 20.34 -54.44 28.95
C MET A 559 21.89 -54.47 28.86
N PRO A 560 22.63 -53.70 29.69
CA PRO A 560 22.40 -52.33 30.21
C PRO A 560 23.71 -51.47 30.27
N ILE A 561 23.70 -50.24 30.83
CA ILE A 561 24.62 -49.79 31.91
C ILE A 561 24.31 -48.37 32.45
N GLN A 562 24.45 -48.25 33.78
CA GLN A 562 24.57 -47.09 34.68
C GLN A 562 23.67 -45.83 34.55
N GLN A 563 22.74 -45.80 35.50
CA GLN A 563 22.19 -44.61 36.16
C GLN A 563 23.14 -44.12 37.27
N GLN A 564 23.26 -42.81 37.51
CA GLN A 564 23.60 -42.29 38.83
C GLN A 564 22.70 -41.10 39.19
N GLN A 565 22.10 -41.17 40.37
CA GLN A 565 21.18 -40.19 40.93
C GLN A 565 21.94 -39.16 41.76
N GLN A 566 21.34 -37.97 41.95
CA GLN A 566 21.23 -37.41 43.31
C GLN A 566 20.02 -36.48 43.45
N HIS A 567 19.30 -36.67 44.56
CA HIS A 567 18.18 -35.85 45.04
C HIS A 567 18.61 -35.09 46.31
N HIS A 568 17.76 -34.17 46.79
CA HIS A 568 17.83 -33.32 48.00
C HIS A 568 18.25 -31.85 47.75
N ILE A 569 17.74 -30.84 48.49
CA ILE A 569 16.96 -30.84 49.75
C ILE A 569 15.93 -29.68 49.86
N TYR A 570 15.23 -29.63 51.00
CA TYR A 570 14.05 -28.84 51.38
C TYR A 570 14.14 -27.30 51.51
N GLN A 571 12.94 -26.71 51.64
CA GLN A 571 12.54 -25.37 52.10
C GLN A 571 13.28 -24.79 53.33
N HIS A 572 13.33 -23.45 53.46
CA HIS A 572 12.76 -22.72 54.61
C HIS A 572 12.74 -21.17 54.50
N GLN A 573 11.73 -20.56 55.15
CA GLN A 573 11.65 -19.21 55.77
C GLN A 573 11.73 -17.97 54.84
N GLN A 574 10.82 -16.97 54.86
CA GLN A 574 10.04 -16.29 55.92
C GLN A 574 10.89 -15.63 57.02
N TYR A 575 11.24 -14.35 56.82
CA TYR A 575 11.14 -13.24 57.80
C TYR A 575 11.87 -11.99 57.27
N TYR A 576 11.12 -10.96 56.85
CA TYR A 576 11.14 -9.60 57.41
C TYR A 576 10.03 -8.74 56.81
#